data_AF-A0A1I5JSJ7-F1
#
_entry.id   AF-A0A1I5JSJ7-F1
#
_cell.length_a   1.000
_cell.length_b   1.000
_cell.length_c   1.000
_cell.angle_alpha   90.00
_cell.angle_beta   90.00
_cell.angle_gamma   90.00
#
_symmetry.space_group_name_H-M   'P 1'
#
loop_
_entity.id
_entity.type
_entity.pdbx_description
1 polymer ?
#
loop_
_entity_poly.entity_id
_entity_poly.type
_entity_poly.pdbx_seq_one_letter_code
_entity_poly.pdbx_strand_id
1 'polypeptide(L)'
;MNRLAGCALALLLAAPCLAGDASGFDPAAIDRCLADASTQGTRADCAATGMEACLDYARGKYTGDDPDFPMANCLDASHQAWEAKLTGVYEAALKAQGKKDNGAQEMLRQAERSWLQFREDLCNQVRDAAAEGKGDLARARCIRDETARQVALLMALVDPR
;
A
#
# COMPACT_ATOMS: atom_id res chain seq x y z
N MET A 1 1.19 -25.23 59.88
CA MET A 1 2.42 -24.75 59.21
C MET A 1 2.32 -25.18 57.74
N ASN A 2 1.85 -24.30 56.84
CA ASN A 2 2.66 -23.47 55.91
C ASN A 2 3.48 -24.35 54.93
N ARG A 3 3.39 -24.30 53.59
CA ARG A 3 2.88 -23.32 52.60
C ARG A 3 2.64 -24.05 51.27
N LEU A 4 1.61 -23.70 50.50
CA LEU A 4 1.57 -23.95 49.05
C LEU A 4 1.52 -22.58 48.36
N ALA A 5 2.64 -22.21 47.74
CA ALA A 5 2.79 -21.01 46.96
C ALA A 5 2.15 -21.23 45.58
N GLY A 6 0.99 -20.61 45.35
CA GLY A 6 0.37 -20.55 44.04
C GLY A 6 0.80 -19.28 43.31
N CYS A 7 1.71 -19.40 42.34
CA CYS A 7 1.98 -18.33 41.37
C CYS A 7 0.78 -18.19 40.44
N ALA A 8 -0.04 -17.17 40.67
CA ALA A 8 -1.08 -16.77 39.73
C ALA A 8 -0.41 -16.03 38.56
N LEU A 9 -0.23 -16.75 37.44
CA LEU A 9 0.24 -16.17 36.18
C LEU A 9 -0.94 -15.37 35.57
N ALA A 10 -0.92 -14.05 35.73
CA ALA A 10 -1.91 -13.16 35.14
C ALA A 10 -1.75 -13.15 33.60
N LEU A 11 -2.68 -13.82 32.92
CA LEU A 11 -2.91 -13.72 31.47
C LEU A 11 -3.39 -12.29 31.14
N LEU A 12 -2.44 -11.39 30.89
CA LEU A 12 -2.71 -10.13 30.19
C LEU A 12 -3.02 -10.48 28.73
N LEU A 13 -4.31 -10.62 28.43
CA LEU A 13 -4.82 -10.64 27.07
C LEU A 13 -4.43 -9.30 26.42
N ALA A 14 -3.35 -9.31 25.65
CA ALA A 14 -3.01 -8.24 24.73
C ALA A 14 -4.14 -8.19 23.68
N ALA A 15 -5.15 -7.37 23.93
CA ALA A 15 -6.09 -6.99 22.89
C ALA A 15 -5.26 -6.33 21.77
N PRO A 16 -5.38 -6.80 20.51
CA PRO A 16 -4.73 -6.12 19.40
C PRO A 16 -5.31 -4.71 19.37
N CYS A 17 -4.48 -3.74 19.73
CA CYS A 17 -4.77 -2.34 19.47
C CYS A 17 -4.89 -2.25 17.95
N LEU A 18 -6.12 -2.12 17.45
CA LEU A 18 -6.34 -1.57 16.13
C LEU A 18 -5.87 -0.11 16.21
N ALA A 19 -4.56 0.09 16.10
CA ALA A 19 -3.98 1.39 15.86
C ALA A 19 -4.52 1.81 14.50
N GLY A 20 -5.60 2.59 14.49
CA GLY A 20 -5.98 3.34 13.31
C GLY A 20 -4.76 4.13 12.85
N ASP A 21 -4.56 4.21 11.53
CA ASP A 21 -3.41 4.92 10.99
C ASP A 21 -3.39 6.36 11.54
N ALA A 22 -2.34 6.69 12.28
CA ALA A 22 -2.16 7.99 12.91
C ALA A 22 -2.02 9.13 11.88
N SER A 23 -1.84 8.79 10.59
CA SER A 23 -1.76 9.72 9.47
C SER A 23 -3.11 10.34 9.08
N GLY A 24 -4.24 9.73 9.46
CA GLY A 24 -5.57 10.12 8.96
C GLY A 24 -5.87 9.65 7.54
N PHE A 25 -5.03 8.79 6.95
CA PHE A 25 -5.29 8.14 5.67
C PHE A 25 -6.45 7.13 5.80
N ASP A 26 -7.37 7.14 4.83
CA ASP A 26 -8.49 6.19 4.76
C ASP A 26 -8.19 5.08 3.72
N PRO A 27 -7.63 3.92 4.14
CA PRO A 27 -7.35 2.83 3.21
C PRO A 27 -8.63 2.20 2.63
N ALA A 28 -9.77 2.30 3.31
CA ALA A 28 -11.03 1.77 2.79
C ALA A 28 -11.54 2.57 1.59
N ALA A 29 -11.07 3.80 1.39
CA ALA A 29 -11.37 4.57 0.18
C ALA A 29 -10.80 3.90 -1.08
N ILE A 30 -9.61 3.27 -0.98
CA ILE A 30 -9.01 2.51 -2.09
C ILE A 30 -9.95 1.39 -2.54
N ASP A 31 -10.47 0.61 -1.58
CA ASP A 31 -11.36 -0.51 -1.89
C ASP A 31 -12.67 -0.06 -2.55
N ARG A 32 -13.25 1.05 -2.09
CA ARG A 32 -14.44 1.64 -2.72
C ARG A 32 -14.16 2.07 -4.16
N CYS A 33 -13.07 2.80 -4.38
CA CYS A 33 -12.69 3.22 -5.72
C CYS A 33 -12.47 2.03 -6.67
N LEU A 34 -11.76 0.99 -6.22
CA LEU A 34 -11.51 -0.21 -7.02
C LEU A 34 -12.78 -1.02 -7.31
N ALA A 35 -13.76 -0.99 -6.41
CA ALA A 35 -15.05 -1.66 -6.60
C ALA A 35 -15.93 -0.93 -7.64
N ASP A 36 -15.91 0.40 -7.63
CA ASP A 36 -16.67 1.24 -8.57
C ASP A 36 -16.03 1.30 -9.96
N ALA A 37 -14.72 1.06 -10.06
CA ALA A 37 -13.98 1.06 -11.31
C ALA A 37 -14.37 -0.14 -12.22
N SER A 38 -14.73 0.18 -13.47
CA SER A 38 -15.25 -0.81 -14.44
C SER A 38 -14.20 -1.36 -15.39
N THR A 39 -13.02 -0.75 -15.47
CA THR A 39 -11.91 -1.17 -16.34
C THR A 39 -10.59 -1.15 -15.56
N GLN A 40 -9.58 -1.84 -16.08
CA GLN A 40 -8.21 -1.76 -15.57
C GLN A 40 -7.70 -0.31 -15.49
N GLY A 41 -7.95 0.52 -16.51
CA GLY A 41 -7.53 1.92 -16.52
C GLY A 41 -8.17 2.71 -15.37
N THR A 42 -9.48 2.61 -15.21
CA THR A 42 -10.21 3.28 -14.11
C THR A 42 -9.82 2.76 -12.73
N ARG A 43 -9.30 1.53 -12.61
CA ARG A 43 -8.73 1.01 -11.35
C ARG A 43 -7.38 1.65 -11.06
N ALA A 44 -6.56 1.88 -12.08
CA ALA A 44 -5.29 2.58 -11.92
C ALA A 44 -5.48 4.04 -11.50
N ASP A 45 -6.56 4.69 -11.97
CA ASP A 45 -6.91 6.07 -11.59
C ASP A 45 -7.22 6.21 -10.09
N CYS A 46 -7.46 5.11 -9.37
CA CYS A 46 -7.65 5.12 -7.93
C CYS A 46 -6.39 5.50 -7.14
N ALA A 47 -5.21 5.59 -7.76
CA ALA A 47 -3.90 5.74 -7.09
C ALA A 47 -3.86 6.81 -5.99
N ALA A 48 -4.48 7.97 -6.21
CA ALA A 48 -4.48 9.09 -5.26
C ALA A 48 -5.58 9.02 -4.19
N THR A 49 -6.41 7.97 -4.18
CA THR A 49 -7.52 7.82 -3.24
C THR A 49 -7.03 7.77 -1.80
N GLY A 50 -7.71 8.49 -0.90
CA GLY A 50 -7.33 8.61 0.52
C GLY A 50 -6.31 9.72 0.82
N MET A 51 -5.62 10.26 -0.19
CA MET A 51 -4.62 11.32 0.01
C MET A 51 -5.23 12.61 0.55
N GLU A 52 -6.40 13.03 0.04
CA GLU A 52 -7.07 14.25 0.47
C GLU A 52 -7.42 14.20 1.97
N ALA A 53 -8.01 13.09 2.44
CA ALA A 53 -8.33 12.90 3.85
C ALA A 53 -7.09 12.99 4.76
N CYS A 54 -5.98 12.37 4.34
CA CYS A 54 -4.72 12.47 5.08
C CYS A 54 -4.19 13.90 5.13
N LEU A 55 -4.21 14.63 4.00
CA LEU A 55 -3.72 16.01 3.94
C LEU A 55 -4.60 16.94 4.77
N ASP A 56 -5.91 16.74 4.78
CA ASP A 56 -6.86 17.50 5.60
C ASP A 56 -6.60 17.27 7.10
N TYR A 57 -6.39 16.02 7.49
CA TYR A 57 -6.00 15.66 8.84
C TYR A 57 -4.67 16.32 9.22
N ALA A 58 -3.66 16.22 8.36
CA ALA A 58 -2.34 16.79 8.60
C ALA A 58 -2.38 18.32 8.74
N ARG A 59 -3.18 19.03 7.92
CA ARG A 59 -3.37 20.50 8.03
C ARG A 59 -3.90 20.94 9.39
N GLY A 60 -4.72 20.11 10.04
CA GLY A 60 -5.26 20.40 11.38
C GLY A 60 -4.36 20.00 12.54
N LYS A 61 -3.26 19.26 12.29
CA LYS A 61 -2.44 18.62 13.33
C LYS A 61 -0.97 19.00 13.28
N TYR A 62 -0.43 19.22 12.10
CA TYR A 62 0.99 19.48 11.90
C TYR A 62 1.34 20.92 12.30
N THR A 63 2.32 21.06 13.19
CA THR A 63 2.81 22.35 13.71
C THR A 63 4.31 22.55 13.45
N GLY A 64 4.92 21.72 12.61
CA GLY A 64 6.34 21.81 12.25
C GLY A 64 6.60 22.87 11.16
N ASP A 65 7.88 23.04 10.81
CA ASP A 65 8.38 24.05 9.88
C ASP A 65 8.73 23.51 8.49
N ASP A 66 8.81 22.19 8.31
CA ASP A 66 8.97 21.55 7.00
C ASP A 66 7.63 21.53 6.24
N PRO A 67 7.48 22.28 5.13
CA PRO A 67 6.24 22.31 4.36
C PRO A 67 5.98 21.04 3.53
N ASP A 68 7.01 20.23 3.27
CA ASP A 68 6.89 18.99 2.48
C ASP A 68 6.54 17.80 3.38
N PHE A 69 6.76 17.89 4.71
CA PHE A 69 6.50 16.82 5.68
C PHE A 69 5.06 16.26 5.63
N PRO A 70 3.98 17.07 5.62
CA PRO A 70 2.62 16.54 5.52
C PRO A 70 2.40 15.68 4.26
N MET A 71 2.94 16.13 3.12
CA MET A 71 2.82 15.40 1.87
C MET A 71 3.64 14.10 1.90
N ALA A 72 4.88 14.16 2.41
CA ALA A 72 5.73 12.99 2.55
C ALA A 72 5.08 11.92 3.44
N ASN A 73 4.54 12.32 4.59
CA ASN A 73 3.87 11.41 5.52
C ASN A 73 2.62 10.77 4.90
N CYS A 74 1.81 11.55 4.17
CA CYS A 74 0.64 11.01 3.49
C CYS A 74 0.99 10.08 2.32
N LEU A 75 2.07 10.37 1.59
CA LEU A 75 2.55 9.47 0.53
C LEU A 75 3.09 8.16 1.11
N ASP A 76 3.75 8.19 2.27
CA ASP A 76 4.20 6.98 2.95
C ASP A 76 3.01 6.12 3.44
N ALA A 77 2.02 6.72 4.09
CA ALA A 77 0.80 6.02 4.49
C ALA A 77 0.06 5.42 3.27
N SER A 78 -0.05 6.18 2.19
CA SER A 78 -0.63 5.72 0.93
C SER A 78 0.16 4.55 0.33
N HIS A 79 1.49 4.64 0.32
CA HIS A 79 2.36 3.56 -0.14
C HIS A 79 2.14 2.28 0.67
N GLN A 80 2.11 2.37 2.01
CA GLN A 80 1.86 1.20 2.86
C GLN A 80 0.49 0.56 2.57
N ALA A 81 -0.56 1.37 2.39
CA ALA A 81 -1.89 0.87 2.04
C ALA A 81 -1.92 0.18 0.67
N TRP A 82 -1.25 0.76 -0.33
CA TRP A 82 -1.16 0.18 -1.67
C TRP A 82 -0.31 -1.09 -1.71
N GLU A 83 0.78 -1.18 -0.96
CA GLU A 83 1.60 -2.40 -0.84
C GLU A 83 0.85 -3.55 -0.15
N ALA A 84 0.07 -3.24 0.89
CA ALA A 84 -0.81 -4.21 1.52
C ALA A 84 -1.86 -4.72 0.51
N LYS A 85 -2.44 -3.81 -0.28
CA LYS A 85 -3.38 -4.18 -1.35
C LYS A 85 -2.71 -5.04 -2.43
N LEU A 86 -1.52 -4.65 -2.88
CA LEU A 86 -0.73 -5.38 -3.88
C LEU A 86 -0.46 -6.81 -3.44
N THR A 87 0.00 -6.98 -2.19
CA THR A 87 0.26 -8.31 -1.61
C THR A 87 -1.00 -9.18 -1.67
N GLY A 88 -2.15 -8.66 -1.24
CA GLY A 88 -3.42 -9.40 -1.26
C GLY A 88 -3.88 -9.80 -2.67
N VAL A 89 -3.78 -8.91 -3.66
CA VAL A 89 -4.18 -9.23 -5.04
C VAL A 89 -3.19 -10.16 -5.73
N TYR A 90 -1.90 -10.06 -5.42
CA TYR A 90 -0.87 -10.99 -5.90
C TYR A 90 -1.11 -12.41 -5.40
N GLU A 91 -1.40 -12.58 -4.10
CA GLU A 91 -1.76 -13.88 -3.54
C GLU A 91 -3.02 -14.46 -4.18
N ALA A 92 -4.03 -13.62 -4.44
CA ALA A 92 -5.23 -14.02 -5.15
C ALA A 92 -4.94 -14.45 -6.60
N ALA A 93 -4.08 -13.72 -7.32
CA ALA A 93 -3.65 -14.05 -8.67
C ALA A 93 -2.90 -15.38 -8.74
N LEU A 94 -1.96 -15.62 -7.82
CA LEU A 94 -1.28 -16.92 -7.71
C LEU A 94 -2.28 -18.06 -7.44
N LYS A 95 -3.26 -17.84 -6.56
CA LYS A 95 -4.29 -18.83 -6.23
C LYS A 95 -5.19 -19.13 -7.42
N ALA A 96 -5.54 -18.12 -8.22
CA ALA A 96 -6.41 -18.26 -9.39
C ALA A 96 -5.82 -19.20 -10.47
N GLN A 97 -4.49 -19.29 -10.57
CA GLN A 97 -3.81 -20.19 -11.51
C GLN A 97 -3.87 -21.68 -11.08
N GLY A 98 -4.28 -21.97 -9.85
CA GLY A 98 -4.48 -23.32 -9.34
C GLY A 98 -3.18 -24.04 -8.94
N LYS A 99 -3.32 -25.06 -8.07
CA LYS A 99 -2.18 -25.76 -7.45
C LYS A 99 -1.43 -26.74 -8.37
N LYS A 100 -1.95 -26.98 -9.58
CA LYS A 100 -1.36 -27.95 -10.53
C LYS A 100 -0.47 -27.28 -11.58
N ASP A 101 -0.60 -25.97 -11.77
CA ASP A 101 0.16 -25.21 -12.76
C ASP A 101 1.27 -24.40 -12.07
N ASN A 102 2.29 -25.12 -11.58
CA ASN A 102 3.45 -24.50 -10.96
C ASN A 102 4.25 -23.62 -11.95
N GLY A 103 4.13 -23.89 -13.26
CA GLY A 103 4.79 -23.11 -14.30
C GLY A 103 4.20 -21.71 -14.42
N ALA A 104 2.87 -21.59 -14.54
CA ALA A 104 2.20 -20.30 -14.57
C ALA A 104 2.48 -19.48 -13.30
N GLN A 105 2.46 -20.13 -12.13
CA GLN A 105 2.74 -19.43 -10.88
C GLN A 105 4.15 -18.88 -10.85
N GLU A 106 5.15 -19.67 -11.26
CA GLU A 106 6.53 -19.20 -11.29
C GLU A 106 6.74 -18.08 -12.31
N MET A 107 6.07 -18.14 -13.45
CA MET A 107 6.08 -17.03 -14.41
C MET A 107 5.50 -15.75 -13.80
N LEU A 108 4.42 -15.83 -13.01
CA LEU A 108 3.88 -14.66 -12.31
C LEU A 108 4.85 -14.14 -11.24
N ARG A 109 5.51 -15.02 -10.46
CA ARG A 109 6.54 -14.57 -9.50
C ARG A 109 7.69 -13.86 -10.21
N GLN A 110 8.11 -14.39 -11.36
CA GLN A 110 9.16 -13.76 -12.16
C GLN A 110 8.72 -12.40 -12.71
N ALA A 111 7.48 -12.30 -13.22
CA ALA A 111 6.91 -11.05 -13.70
C ALA A 111 6.88 -9.98 -12.58
N GLU A 112 6.43 -10.31 -11.37
CA GLU A 112 6.43 -9.37 -10.24
C GLU A 112 7.85 -8.93 -9.86
N ARG A 113 8.83 -9.84 -9.83
CA ARG A 113 10.23 -9.48 -9.56
C ARG A 113 10.79 -8.51 -10.60
N SER A 114 10.48 -8.75 -11.88
CA SER A 114 10.88 -7.85 -12.96
C SER A 114 10.17 -6.50 -12.89
N TRP A 115 8.89 -6.50 -12.53
CA TRP A 115 8.12 -5.27 -12.34
C TRP A 115 8.68 -4.41 -11.19
N LEU A 116 9.07 -5.02 -10.05
CA LEU A 116 9.70 -4.29 -8.95
C LEU A 116 10.94 -3.54 -9.41
N GLN A 117 11.84 -4.20 -10.16
CA GLN A 117 13.03 -3.55 -10.71
C GLN A 117 12.67 -2.41 -11.67
N PHE A 118 11.72 -2.64 -12.57
CA PHE A 118 11.23 -1.61 -13.49
C PHE A 118 10.67 -0.39 -12.74
N ARG A 119 9.85 -0.61 -11.70
CA ARG A 119 9.29 0.46 -10.86
C ARG A 119 10.40 1.27 -10.21
N GLU A 120 11.40 0.61 -9.61
CA GLU A 120 12.50 1.31 -8.96
C GLU A 120 13.28 2.18 -9.95
N ASP A 121 13.62 1.65 -11.12
CA ASP A 121 14.37 2.40 -12.14
C ASP A 121 13.56 3.58 -12.69
N LEU A 122 12.27 3.35 -12.99
CA LEU A 122 11.37 4.40 -13.44
C LEU A 122 11.22 5.51 -12.39
N CYS A 123 10.97 5.16 -11.13
CA CYS A 123 10.74 6.14 -10.09
C CYS A 123 12.02 6.88 -9.66
N ASN A 124 13.20 6.25 -9.81
CA ASN A 124 14.48 6.95 -9.69
C ASN A 124 14.69 7.94 -10.85
N GLN A 125 14.33 7.57 -12.08
CA GLN A 125 14.35 8.51 -13.21
C GLN A 125 13.42 9.71 -12.96
N VAL A 126 12.21 9.49 -12.43
CA VAL A 126 11.27 10.55 -12.06
C VAL A 126 11.84 11.46 -10.97
N ARG A 127 12.52 10.90 -9.96
CA ARG A 127 13.23 11.67 -8.94
C ARG A 127 14.27 12.60 -9.56
N ASP A 128 15.11 12.05 -10.43
CA ASP A 128 16.27 12.74 -11.01
C ASP A 128 15.85 13.81 -12.03
N ALA A 129 14.67 13.65 -12.66
CA ALA A 129 14.08 14.62 -13.56
C ALA A 129 13.27 15.73 -12.84
N ALA A 130 13.04 15.62 -11.54
CA ALA A 130 12.25 16.59 -10.80
C ALA A 130 13.00 17.91 -10.59
N ALA A 131 12.25 18.99 -10.32
CA ALA A 131 12.84 20.25 -9.91
C ALA A 131 13.69 20.09 -8.63
N GLU A 132 14.66 20.98 -8.45
CA GLU A 132 15.54 20.99 -7.27
C GLU A 132 14.72 20.95 -5.96
N GLY A 133 15.09 20.03 -5.06
CA GLY A 133 14.40 19.81 -3.80
C GLY A 133 13.05 19.08 -3.88
N LYS A 134 12.58 18.67 -5.07
CA LYS A 134 11.29 17.98 -5.26
C LYS A 134 11.40 16.51 -5.65
N GLY A 135 12.62 16.00 -5.77
CA GLY A 135 12.91 14.61 -6.17
C GLY A 135 12.19 13.56 -5.32
N ASP A 136 12.31 13.63 -3.99
CA ASP A 136 11.81 12.56 -3.12
C ASP A 136 10.28 12.45 -3.14
N LEU A 137 9.57 13.59 -3.15
CA LEU A 137 8.13 13.60 -3.31
C LEU A 137 7.69 13.09 -4.69
N ALA A 138 8.45 13.43 -5.75
CA ALA A 138 8.18 12.93 -7.10
C ALA A 138 8.34 11.40 -7.17
N ARG A 139 9.41 10.86 -6.55
CA ARG A 139 9.65 9.42 -6.43
C ARG A 139 8.53 8.73 -5.66
N ALA A 140 8.14 9.27 -4.51
CA ALA A 140 7.10 8.68 -3.66
C ALA A 140 5.72 8.64 -4.37
N ARG A 141 5.38 9.69 -5.14
CA ARG A 141 4.18 9.68 -6.01
C ARG A 141 4.27 8.61 -7.08
N CYS A 142 5.41 8.49 -7.75
CA CYS A 142 5.64 7.45 -8.75
C CYS A 142 5.44 6.05 -8.16
N ILE A 143 6.05 5.75 -7.00
CA ILE A 143 5.91 4.43 -6.36
C ILE A 143 4.44 4.12 -6.07
N ARG A 144 3.70 5.06 -5.49
CA ARG A 144 2.26 4.90 -5.23
C ARG A 144 1.50 4.60 -6.54
N ASP A 145 1.73 5.41 -7.57
CA ASP A 145 1.00 5.31 -8.83
C ASP A 145 1.31 4.02 -9.59
N GLU A 146 2.58 3.59 -9.63
CA GLU A 146 2.98 2.31 -10.22
C GLU A 146 2.41 1.12 -9.44
N THR A 147 2.39 1.20 -8.11
CA THR A 147 1.83 0.14 -7.25
C THR A 147 0.33 -0.01 -7.47
N ALA A 148 -0.40 1.12 -7.58
CA ALA A 148 -1.83 1.10 -7.94
C ALA A 148 -2.06 0.51 -9.34
N ARG A 149 -1.20 0.83 -10.31
CA ARG A 149 -1.27 0.28 -11.67
C ARG A 149 -1.03 -1.24 -11.69
N GLN A 150 -0.10 -1.73 -10.88
CA GLN A 150 0.14 -3.16 -10.74
C GLN A 150 -1.01 -3.88 -10.04
N VAL A 151 -1.62 -3.27 -9.01
CA VAL A 151 -2.86 -3.78 -8.41
C VAL A 151 -3.93 -3.94 -9.48
N ALA A 152 -4.17 -2.91 -10.30
CA ALA A 152 -5.15 -2.96 -11.37
C ALA A 152 -4.86 -4.08 -12.41
N LEU A 153 -3.58 -4.27 -12.77
CA LEU A 153 -3.13 -5.34 -13.66
C LEU A 153 -3.45 -6.72 -13.06
N LEU A 154 -3.04 -6.97 -11.82
CA LEU A 154 -3.23 -8.26 -11.15
C LEU A 154 -4.70 -8.56 -10.89
N MET A 155 -5.52 -7.54 -10.57
CA MET A 155 -6.96 -7.70 -10.47
C MET A 155 -7.57 -8.18 -11.78
N ALA A 156 -7.11 -7.68 -12.94
CA ALA A 156 -7.61 -8.12 -14.24
C ALA A 156 -7.24 -9.58 -14.57
N LEU A 157 -6.17 -10.12 -13.97
CA LEU A 157 -5.83 -11.55 -14.08
C LEU A 157 -6.77 -12.46 -13.27
N VAL A 158 -7.34 -11.93 -12.18
CA VAL A 158 -8.26 -12.64 -11.29
C VAL A 158 -9.71 -12.50 -11.76
N ASP A 159 -10.08 -11.30 -12.21
CA ASP A 159 -11.44 -10.90 -12.58
C ASP A 159 -11.36 -9.93 -13.79
N PRO A 160 -11.44 -10.46 -15.03
CA PRO A 160 -11.33 -9.69 -16.26
C PRO A 160 -12.64 -8.95 -16.53
N ARG A 161 -12.91 -7.93 -15.71
CA ARG A 161 -13.83 -6.83 -16.00
C ARG A 161 -13.05 -5.65 -16.54
#